data_AF-A0A4P5VZD1-F1
#
_entry.id   AF-A0A4P5VZD1-F1
#
_cell.length_a   1.000
_cell.length_b   1.000
_cell.length_c   1.000
_cell.angle_alpha   90.00
_cell.angle_beta   90.00
_cell.angle_gamma   90.00
#
_symmetry.space_group_name_H-M   'P 1'
#
loop_
_entity.id
_entity.type
_entity.pdbx_description
1 polymer ?
#
loop_
_entity_poly.entity_id
_entity_poly.type
_entity_poly.pdbx_seq_one_letter_code
_entity_poly.pdbx_strand_id
1 'polypeptide(L)'
;MLTLLLLAACVPPTQYRESSASDRLYTLGFGDTLWGVATAYNVAGGYEAIARTNGIRDPNFVLAGDKLRLHTADTTLPEVPRLTRAPSLSACNVQAIPARATSLSGCSEARCIDTGRGGSACACADASSPSLLVSRSGAAPQRLPVSAAAPWWYLGELAPEPEGSARSLVGLRAQLDADAALETVVSWRTHLGDLGMSHGAALVVDDNGAPGAQFRADNFGIGSLLQAGSRCDVLATEWELADEPGHSSSGWYLSGRRFHVEGGELVTDRSASLVLRRLFTNFQPGTGAIANVRVGAPALDLSSAKAHARTTEPSVEMATTHVQRGTLRAARRAEGKLVINIDGAEQVVDPEGNGIVRLGDLASGVLYPSDYLPGDDTTLRGRAVEVRTYWAMWGEHGSVAWVK
;
A
#
# COMPACT_ATOMS: atom_id res chain seq x y z
N MET A 1 -4.38 87.19 -18.71
CA MET A 1 -3.99 86.36 -17.55
C MET A 1 -5.25 86.03 -16.77
N LEU A 2 -5.69 84.77 -16.71
CA LEU A 2 -6.49 84.26 -15.58
C LEU A 2 -6.50 82.71 -15.58
N THR A 3 -5.61 82.20 -14.74
CA THR A 3 -5.59 80.97 -13.92
C THR A 3 -6.49 79.79 -14.29
N LEU A 4 -5.86 78.71 -14.75
CA LEU A 4 -6.37 77.35 -14.80
C LEU A 4 -6.38 76.77 -13.36
N LEU A 5 -7.55 76.50 -12.79
CA LEU A 5 -7.69 75.82 -11.49
C LEU A 5 -7.48 74.30 -11.70
N LEU A 6 -6.39 73.74 -11.16
CA LEU A 6 -6.24 72.30 -11.00
C LEU A 6 -7.18 71.82 -9.88
N LEU A 7 -8.20 71.03 -10.23
CA LEU A 7 -8.93 70.20 -9.28
C LEU A 7 -8.07 68.96 -8.97
N ALA A 8 -7.47 68.93 -7.79
CA ALA A 8 -6.86 67.73 -7.24
C ALA A 8 -7.97 66.72 -6.91
N ALA A 9 -8.09 65.66 -7.71
CA ALA A 9 -8.91 64.51 -7.35
C ALA A 9 -8.28 63.84 -6.12
N CYS A 10 -8.98 63.90 -4.99
CA CYS A 10 -8.62 63.16 -3.78
C CYS A 10 -8.87 61.67 -4.06
N VAL A 11 -7.81 60.92 -4.34
CA VAL A 11 -7.86 59.45 -4.35
C VAL A 11 -8.07 59.02 -2.89
N PRO A 12 -9.17 58.31 -2.56
CA PRO A 12 -9.36 57.82 -1.20
C PRO A 12 -8.21 56.86 -0.85
N PRO A 13 -7.67 56.88 0.38
CA PRO A 13 -6.69 55.89 0.77
C PRO A 13 -7.32 54.50 0.64
N THR A 14 -6.70 53.65 -0.17
CA THR A 14 -6.96 52.22 -0.19
C THR A 14 -6.85 51.73 1.24
N GLN A 15 -7.97 51.35 1.86
CA GLN A 15 -7.95 50.70 3.16
C GLN A 15 -7.20 49.38 2.98
N TYR A 16 -5.95 49.35 3.45
CA TYR A 16 -5.25 48.10 3.70
C TYR A 16 -6.10 47.37 4.73
N ARG A 17 -6.80 46.30 4.33
CA ARG A 17 -7.40 45.38 5.28
C ARG A 17 -6.25 44.91 6.16
N GLU A 18 -6.20 45.39 7.40
CA GLU A 18 -5.41 44.71 8.43
C GLU A 18 -5.97 43.30 8.51
N SER A 19 -5.23 42.36 7.93
CA SER A 19 -5.43 40.93 8.17
C SER A 19 -5.28 40.74 9.67
N SER A 20 -6.38 40.63 10.39
CA SER A 20 -6.38 40.36 11.83
C SER A 20 -5.77 38.99 12.05
N ALA A 21 -4.45 38.95 12.30
CA ALA A 21 -3.75 37.74 12.67
C ALA A 21 -4.34 37.23 13.98
N SER A 22 -4.76 35.96 14.01
CA SER A 22 -5.31 35.32 15.19
C SER A 22 -4.28 34.36 15.79
N ASP A 23 -4.13 34.44 17.11
CA ASP A 23 -3.26 33.55 17.89
C ASP A 23 -4.02 32.27 18.21
N ARG A 24 -3.56 31.15 17.65
CA ARG A 24 -4.13 29.82 17.89
C ARG A 24 -3.12 28.93 18.60
N LEU A 25 -3.62 28.12 19.52
CA LEU A 25 -2.82 27.05 20.14
C LEU A 25 -3.12 25.73 19.43
N TYR A 26 -2.10 25.12 18.84
CA TYR A 26 -2.16 23.82 18.20
C TYR A 26 -1.38 22.80 19.03
N THR A 27 -1.92 21.60 19.21
CA THR A 27 -1.20 20.51 19.88
C THR A 27 -0.74 19.52 18.82
N LEU A 28 0.57 19.30 18.71
CA LEU A 28 1.14 18.40 17.71
C LEU A 28 0.59 16.98 17.86
N GLY A 29 0.11 16.42 16.76
CA GLY A 29 -0.19 15.00 16.61
C GLY A 29 1.07 14.17 16.34
N PHE A 30 0.92 12.85 16.30
CA PHE A 30 1.98 11.96 15.85
C PHE A 30 2.21 12.16 14.34
N GLY A 31 3.47 12.40 13.94
CA GLY A 31 3.85 12.60 12.53
C GLY A 31 3.83 14.05 12.06
N ASP A 32 3.24 14.97 12.84
CA ASP A 32 3.23 16.39 12.51
C ASP A 32 4.65 16.98 12.41
N THR A 33 4.81 17.95 11.50
CA THR A 33 5.97 18.85 11.52
C THR A 33 5.54 20.29 11.46
N LEU A 34 6.47 21.19 11.79
CA LEU A 34 6.24 22.62 11.65
C LEU A 34 5.85 23.02 10.22
N TRP A 35 6.37 22.32 9.20
CA TRP A 35 6.03 22.60 7.80
C TRP A 35 4.56 22.40 7.51
N GLY A 36 4.02 21.21 7.75
CA GLY A 36 2.63 20.98 7.38
C GLY A 36 1.65 21.59 8.34
N VAL A 37 2.03 21.87 9.59
CA VAL A 37 1.24 22.76 10.45
C VAL A 37 1.19 24.16 9.81
N ALA A 38 2.31 24.70 9.33
CA ALA A 38 2.31 26.02 8.66
C ALA A 38 1.47 26.02 7.38
N THR A 39 1.62 25.00 6.53
CA THR A 39 0.86 24.86 5.29
C THR A 39 -0.64 24.71 5.57
N ALA A 40 -1.01 23.84 6.51
CA ALA A 40 -2.42 23.54 6.76
C ALA A 40 -3.17 24.67 7.48
N TYR A 41 -2.48 25.47 8.30
CA TYR A 41 -3.05 26.66 8.95
C TYR A 41 -2.74 27.97 8.21
N ASN A 42 -2.15 27.90 7.01
CA ASN A 42 -1.75 29.04 6.22
C ASN A 42 -0.99 30.11 7.05
N VAL A 43 0.00 29.66 7.83
CA VAL A 43 0.78 30.53 8.73
C VAL A 43 1.67 31.44 7.90
N ALA A 44 1.51 32.75 8.11
CA ALA A 44 2.32 33.75 7.42
C ALA A 44 3.80 33.60 7.81
N GLY A 45 4.67 33.45 6.80
CA GLY A 45 6.11 33.21 7.02
C GLY A 45 6.47 31.75 7.34
N GLY A 46 5.54 30.81 7.11
CA GLY A 46 5.84 29.39 7.07
C GLY A 46 6.21 28.77 8.41
N TYR A 47 6.91 27.63 8.35
CA TYR A 47 7.31 26.86 9.52
C TYR A 47 8.39 27.57 10.34
N GLU A 48 9.21 28.41 9.70
CA GLU A 48 10.20 29.23 10.37
C GLU A 48 9.54 30.25 11.29
N ALA A 49 8.39 30.80 10.89
CA ALA A 49 7.60 31.68 11.76
C ALA A 49 7.09 30.93 13.00
N ILE A 50 6.63 29.69 12.84
CA ILE A 50 6.22 28.85 13.98
C ILE A 50 7.41 28.55 14.89
N ALA A 51 8.55 28.15 14.33
CA ALA A 51 9.76 27.84 15.09
C ALA A 51 10.22 29.04 15.93
N ARG A 52 10.30 30.22 15.32
CA ARG A 52 10.66 31.47 16.01
C ARG A 52 9.67 31.82 17.12
N THR A 53 8.37 31.75 16.82
CA THR A 53 7.29 32.08 17.78
C THR A 53 7.32 31.18 19.01
N ASN A 54 7.70 29.92 18.83
CA ASN A 54 7.70 28.90 19.89
C ASN A 54 9.08 28.60 20.48
N GLY A 55 10.13 29.32 20.07
CA GLY A 55 11.49 29.14 20.58
C GLY A 55 12.11 27.78 20.23
N ILE A 56 11.68 27.15 19.13
CA ILE A 56 12.16 25.85 18.69
C ILE A 56 13.51 26.04 17.98
N ARG A 57 14.56 25.42 18.54
CA ARG A 57 15.94 25.56 18.05
C ARG A 57 16.23 24.74 16.80
N ASP A 58 15.70 23.53 16.73
CA ASP A 58 15.79 22.67 15.55
C ASP A 58 14.38 22.51 14.96
N PRO A 59 14.04 23.24 13.88
CA PRO A 59 12.73 23.15 13.25
C PRO A 59 12.38 21.75 12.71
N ASN A 60 13.38 20.88 12.54
CA ASN A 60 13.18 19.50 12.07
C ASN A 60 12.87 18.52 13.22
N PHE A 61 12.93 18.96 14.48
CA PHE A 61 12.68 18.12 15.64
C PHE A 61 11.61 18.72 16.56
N VAL A 62 10.43 18.11 16.53
CA VAL A 62 9.28 18.45 17.38
C VAL A 62 8.64 17.18 17.93
N LEU A 63 8.00 17.26 19.10
CA LEU A 63 7.40 16.09 19.75
C LEU A 63 5.88 16.14 19.69
N ALA A 64 5.26 15.01 19.39
CA ALA A 64 3.81 14.86 19.52
C ALA A 64 3.38 15.20 20.96
N GLY A 65 2.32 15.99 21.09
CA GLY A 65 1.85 16.55 22.36
C GLY A 65 2.35 17.95 22.67
N ASP A 66 3.37 18.46 21.95
CA ASP A 66 3.83 19.84 22.12
C ASP A 66 2.76 20.84 21.69
N LYS A 67 2.67 21.95 22.42
CA LYS A 67 1.71 23.03 22.14
C LYS A 67 2.41 24.17 21.41
N LEU A 68 2.01 24.41 20.17
CA LEU A 68 2.51 25.48 19.31
C LEU A 68 1.53 26.65 19.27
N ARG A 69 2.06 27.86 19.45
CA ARG A 69 1.39 29.11 19.11
C ARG A 69 1.55 29.37 17.62
N LEU A 70 0.43 29.54 16.93
CA LEU A 70 0.34 29.82 15.50
C LEU A 70 -0.25 31.22 15.32
N HIS A 71 0.39 32.04 14.50
CA HIS A 71 -0.13 33.33 14.06
C HIS A 71 -0.73 33.15 12.66
N THR A 72 -2.05 33.09 12.57
CA THR A 72 -2.75 32.76 11.32
C THR A 72 -3.54 33.94 10.78
N ALA A 73 -3.54 34.15 9.47
CA ALA A 73 -4.24 35.27 8.83
C ALA A 73 -5.77 35.05 8.73
N ASP A 74 -6.25 33.83 8.97
CA ASP A 74 -7.64 33.42 8.78
C ASP A 74 -8.23 32.81 10.05
N THR A 75 -9.42 33.26 10.45
CA THR A 75 -10.13 32.78 11.65
C THR A 75 -10.99 31.53 11.37
N THR A 76 -11.21 31.20 10.10
CA THR A 76 -11.95 30.00 9.68
C THR A 76 -11.02 29.04 8.96
N LEU A 77 -10.23 28.30 9.74
CA LEU A 77 -9.28 27.33 9.19
C LEU A 77 -9.76 25.87 9.33
N PRO A 78 -9.50 25.04 8.31
CA PRO A 78 -9.85 23.63 8.33
C PRO A 78 -9.16 22.92 9.49
N GLU A 79 -9.83 21.91 10.08
CA GLU A 79 -9.18 20.99 11.00
C GLU A 79 -8.11 20.22 10.22
N VAL A 80 -6.84 20.34 10.63
CA VAL A 80 -5.78 19.48 10.08
C VAL A 80 -6.20 18.05 10.39
N PRO A 81 -6.28 17.16 9.38
CA PRO A 81 -6.57 15.76 9.65
C PRO A 81 -5.45 15.22 10.53
N ARG A 82 -5.71 15.11 11.83
CA ARG A 82 -4.78 14.48 12.75
C ARG A 82 -4.65 13.03 12.31
N LEU A 83 -3.42 12.61 12.09
CA LEU A 83 -3.12 11.21 11.86
C LEU A 83 -3.63 10.42 13.06
N THR A 84 -4.60 9.54 12.81
CA THR A 84 -5.16 8.69 13.85
C THR A 84 -4.11 7.62 14.17
N ARG A 85 -3.84 7.39 15.45
CA ARG A 85 -2.87 6.35 15.84
C ARG A 85 -3.32 5.00 15.28
N ALA A 86 -2.39 4.25 14.70
CA ALA A 86 -2.66 2.91 14.20
C ALA A 86 -3.11 1.97 15.33
N PRO A 87 -4.05 1.05 15.05
CA PRO A 87 -4.37 -0.02 15.99
C PRO A 87 -3.16 -0.95 16.18
N SER A 88 -3.05 -1.58 17.35
CA SER A 88 -2.09 -2.67 17.54
C SER A 88 -2.52 -3.89 16.74
N LEU A 89 -1.62 -4.42 15.91
CA LEU A 89 -1.83 -5.62 15.13
C LEU A 89 -1.21 -6.82 15.87
N SER A 90 -2.04 -7.83 16.16
CA SER A 90 -1.59 -9.06 16.81
C SER A 90 -1.29 -10.11 15.74
N ALA A 91 -0.06 -10.61 15.70
CA ALA A 91 0.31 -11.71 14.83
C ALA A 91 -0.52 -12.96 15.16
N CYS A 92 -0.97 -13.67 14.15
CA CYS A 92 -1.67 -14.94 14.32
C CYS A 92 -0.68 -16.05 14.72
N ASN A 93 -1.18 -17.10 15.36
CA ASN A 93 -0.40 -18.31 15.54
C ASN A 93 -0.31 -19.07 14.22
N VAL A 94 0.89 -19.21 13.68
CA VAL A 94 1.14 -19.78 12.34
C VAL A 94 2.14 -20.93 12.41
N GLN A 95 1.95 -21.91 11.56
CA GLN A 95 2.94 -22.93 11.28
C GLN A 95 3.82 -22.46 10.11
N ALA A 96 5.09 -22.17 10.38
CA ALA A 96 6.05 -21.93 9.32
C ALA A 96 6.39 -23.25 8.59
N ILE A 97 6.37 -23.22 7.25
CA ILE A 97 6.68 -24.38 6.41
C ILE A 97 8.00 -24.12 5.67
N PRO A 98 9.03 -24.96 5.90
CA PRO A 98 10.32 -24.77 5.24
C PRO A 98 10.26 -25.16 3.77
N ALA A 99 10.78 -24.30 2.90
CA ALA A 99 11.00 -24.63 1.50
C ALA A 99 12.20 -25.60 1.34
N ARG A 100 12.01 -26.70 0.61
CA ARG A 100 13.03 -27.73 0.38
C ARG A 100 13.56 -27.62 -1.04
N ALA A 101 14.88 -27.74 -1.20
CA ALA A 101 15.50 -27.85 -2.52
C ALA A 101 14.95 -29.09 -3.25
N THR A 102 14.58 -28.93 -4.51
CA THR A 102 14.02 -30.02 -5.33
C THR A 102 14.49 -29.85 -6.76
N SER A 103 14.74 -30.95 -7.46
CA SER A 103 15.02 -30.93 -8.89
C SER A 103 13.70 -30.90 -9.65
N LEU A 104 13.43 -29.81 -10.37
CA LEU A 104 12.27 -29.68 -11.25
C LEU A 104 12.73 -29.53 -12.70
N SER A 105 12.07 -30.25 -13.61
CA SER A 105 12.39 -30.18 -15.03
C SER A 105 12.18 -28.76 -15.55
N GLY A 106 13.20 -28.23 -16.22
CA GLY A 106 13.18 -26.87 -16.77
C GLY A 106 13.46 -25.77 -15.76
N CYS A 107 13.83 -26.09 -14.50
CA CYS A 107 14.25 -25.13 -13.49
C CYS A 107 15.72 -25.32 -13.11
N SER A 108 16.53 -24.26 -13.22
CA SER A 108 17.95 -24.24 -12.83
C SER A 108 18.17 -24.40 -11.33
N GLU A 109 17.33 -23.75 -10.51
CA GLU A 109 17.16 -24.01 -9.08
C GLU A 109 15.65 -24.02 -8.79
N ALA A 110 15.20 -24.98 -7.98
CA ALA A 110 13.84 -25.01 -7.49
C ALA A 110 13.76 -25.34 -5.99
N ARG A 111 12.79 -24.70 -5.35
CA ARG A 111 12.47 -24.87 -3.93
C ARG A 111 10.97 -25.04 -3.81
N CYS A 112 10.54 -26.00 -3.02
CA CYS A 112 9.14 -26.38 -2.88
C CYS A 112 8.68 -26.36 -1.43
N ILE A 113 7.46 -25.92 -1.24
CA ILE A 113 6.69 -25.97 0.02
C ILE A 113 5.62 -27.03 -0.13
N ASP A 114 5.47 -27.88 0.89
CA ASP A 114 4.33 -28.79 1.00
C ASP A 114 3.09 -28.00 1.41
N THR A 115 2.09 -27.93 0.51
CA THR A 115 0.82 -27.22 0.76
C THR A 115 -0.22 -28.11 1.45
N GLY A 116 0.12 -29.37 1.74
CA GLY A 116 -0.77 -30.34 2.38
C GLY A 116 -1.46 -31.25 1.38
N ARG A 117 -1.98 -32.39 1.85
CA ARG A 117 -2.73 -33.39 1.05
C ARG A 117 -2.00 -33.84 -0.23
N GLY A 118 -0.67 -33.86 -0.22
CA GLY A 118 0.16 -34.24 -1.37
C GLY A 118 0.30 -33.16 -2.44
N GLY A 119 -0.11 -31.92 -2.15
CA GLY A 119 0.17 -30.75 -2.99
C GLY A 119 1.51 -30.10 -2.69
N SER A 120 1.97 -29.26 -3.61
CA SER A 120 3.16 -28.44 -3.40
C SER A 120 3.11 -27.13 -4.16
N ALA A 121 3.78 -26.11 -3.64
CA ALA A 121 4.06 -24.87 -4.34
C ALA A 121 5.56 -24.70 -4.49
N CYS A 122 6.04 -24.55 -5.72
CA CYS A 122 7.45 -24.53 -6.05
C CYS A 122 7.83 -23.26 -6.81
N ALA A 123 8.84 -22.55 -6.32
CA ALA A 123 9.47 -21.45 -7.04
C ALA A 123 10.60 -21.99 -7.92
N CYS A 124 10.72 -21.44 -9.12
CA CYS A 124 11.77 -21.74 -10.08
C CYS A 124 12.57 -20.48 -10.43
N ALA A 125 13.90 -20.61 -10.49
CA ALA A 125 14.83 -19.50 -10.64
C ALA A 125 15.21 -19.15 -12.10
N ASP A 126 14.45 -19.56 -13.12
CA ASP A 126 14.89 -19.38 -14.52
C ASP A 126 14.87 -17.92 -15.00
N ALA A 127 15.92 -17.56 -15.74
CA ALA A 127 16.37 -16.19 -15.98
C ALA A 127 15.48 -15.31 -16.89
N SER A 128 14.35 -15.81 -17.42
CA SER A 128 13.50 -15.01 -18.32
C SER A 128 12.17 -14.57 -17.72
N SER A 129 11.59 -15.34 -16.78
CA SER A 129 10.37 -14.96 -16.05
C SER A 129 10.20 -15.84 -14.81
N PRO A 130 10.20 -15.28 -13.59
CA PRO A 130 9.87 -16.05 -12.41
C PRO A 130 8.45 -16.61 -12.54
N SER A 131 8.23 -17.81 -12.02
CA SER A 131 6.91 -18.43 -11.98
C SER A 131 6.78 -19.35 -10.78
N LEU A 132 5.55 -19.54 -10.31
CA LEU A 132 5.22 -20.47 -9.24
C LEU A 132 4.48 -21.68 -9.84
N LEU A 133 5.02 -22.87 -9.61
CA LEU A 133 4.37 -24.12 -9.97
C LEU A 133 3.58 -24.62 -8.77
N VAL A 134 2.25 -24.67 -8.88
CA VAL A 134 1.36 -25.18 -7.84
C VAL A 134 0.80 -26.52 -8.30
N SER A 135 0.97 -27.54 -7.48
CA SER A 135 0.45 -28.88 -7.72
C SER A 135 -0.49 -29.29 -6.60
N ARG A 136 -1.51 -30.06 -6.98
CA ARG A 136 -2.42 -30.74 -6.06
C ARG A 136 -2.51 -32.21 -6.44
N SER A 137 -2.73 -33.06 -5.45
CA SER A 137 -2.84 -34.50 -5.67
C SER A 137 -3.92 -34.81 -6.72
N GLY A 138 -3.56 -35.61 -7.73
CA GLY A 138 -4.48 -36.02 -8.79
C GLY A 138 -4.78 -34.97 -9.88
N ALA A 139 -4.10 -33.81 -9.90
CA ALA A 139 -4.23 -32.83 -10.97
C ALA A 139 -2.88 -32.45 -11.60
N ALA A 140 -2.94 -31.95 -12.85
CA ALA A 140 -1.76 -31.40 -13.51
C ALA A 140 -1.26 -30.15 -12.76
N PRO A 141 0.06 -29.97 -12.60
CA PRO A 141 0.62 -28.75 -12.02
C PRO A 141 0.21 -27.51 -12.83
N GLN A 142 -0.21 -26.47 -12.13
CA GLN A 142 -0.53 -25.16 -12.70
C GLN A 142 0.69 -24.25 -12.58
N ARG A 143 1.12 -23.67 -13.70
CA ARG A 143 2.14 -22.61 -13.71
C ARG A 143 1.45 -21.27 -13.58
N LEU A 144 1.64 -20.61 -12.44
CA LEU A 144 1.17 -19.27 -12.19
C LEU A 144 2.27 -18.29 -12.57
N PRO A 145 2.00 -17.36 -13.50
CA PRO A 145 2.94 -16.28 -13.75
C PRO A 145 2.99 -15.40 -12.50
N VAL A 146 4.18 -14.92 -12.16
CA VAL A 146 4.33 -13.99 -11.04
C VAL A 146 4.82 -12.66 -11.57
N SER A 147 4.21 -11.58 -11.09
CA SER A 147 4.71 -10.23 -11.37
C SER A 147 6.11 -10.14 -10.75
N ALA A 148 7.12 -9.99 -11.60
CA ALA A 148 8.53 -9.85 -11.20
C ALA A 148 8.91 -8.38 -10.99
N ALA A 149 8.00 -7.46 -11.30
CA ALA A 149 8.34 -6.08 -11.51
C ALA A 149 8.66 -5.42 -10.17
N ALA A 150 9.90 -4.98 -10.04
CA ALA A 150 10.21 -3.91 -9.10
C ALA A 150 9.56 -2.66 -9.68
N PRO A 151 8.93 -1.83 -8.84
CA PRO A 151 8.42 -0.55 -9.29
C PRO A 151 9.52 0.22 -10.03
N TRP A 152 9.19 0.88 -11.14
CA TRP A 152 10.17 1.55 -12.01
C TRP A 152 11.09 2.55 -11.27
N TRP A 153 10.62 3.14 -10.17
CA TRP A 153 11.38 4.06 -9.32
C TRP A 153 12.42 3.38 -8.42
N TYR A 154 12.36 2.05 -8.29
CA TYR A 154 13.31 1.22 -7.55
C TYR A 154 14.53 0.84 -8.41
N LEU A 155 14.47 1.04 -9.74
CA LEU A 155 15.49 0.63 -10.72
C LEU A 155 16.70 1.58 -10.83
N GLY A 156 17.17 2.14 -9.72
CA GLY A 156 18.50 2.79 -9.68
C GLY A 156 19.64 1.78 -9.75
N GLU A 157 20.90 2.25 -9.92
CA GLU A 157 22.15 1.46 -9.91
C GLU A 157 22.38 0.60 -8.64
N LEU A 158 21.46 0.66 -7.67
CA LEU A 158 21.45 -0.07 -6.41
C LEU A 158 20.44 -1.24 -6.38
N ALA A 159 19.70 -1.51 -7.45
CA ALA A 159 18.82 -2.67 -7.51
C ALA A 159 19.69 -3.95 -7.65
N PRO A 160 19.82 -4.80 -6.62
CA PRO A 160 20.39 -6.12 -6.84
C PRO A 160 19.52 -6.88 -7.84
N GLU A 161 20.17 -7.71 -8.65
CA GLU A 161 19.53 -8.65 -9.59
C GLU A 161 18.22 -9.22 -9.04
N PRO A 162 17.16 -9.37 -9.87
CA PRO A 162 15.86 -9.88 -9.43
C PRO A 162 16.07 -11.16 -8.60
N GLU A 163 15.73 -11.07 -7.31
CA GLU A 163 16.01 -12.09 -6.32
C GLU A 163 15.00 -13.24 -6.38
N GLY A 164 14.36 -13.44 -7.54
CA GLY A 164 13.50 -14.57 -7.91
C GLY A 164 14.19 -15.93 -7.82
N SER A 165 15.31 -16.01 -7.11
CA SER A 165 15.85 -17.22 -6.54
C SER A 165 14.77 -17.93 -5.73
N ALA A 166 14.58 -19.20 -6.03
CA ALA A 166 13.70 -20.08 -5.28
C ALA A 166 13.98 -20.07 -3.75
N ARG A 167 15.15 -19.55 -3.33
CA ARG A 167 15.59 -19.44 -1.93
C ARG A 167 14.79 -18.45 -1.10
N SER A 168 14.07 -17.50 -1.72
CA SER A 168 13.21 -16.56 -1.01
C SER A 168 11.81 -17.10 -0.71
N LEU A 169 11.51 -18.32 -1.16
CA LEU A 169 10.21 -18.95 -0.98
C LEU A 169 9.94 -19.28 0.49
N VAL A 170 8.81 -18.79 1.01
CA VAL A 170 8.37 -18.95 2.40
C VAL A 170 6.91 -19.37 2.44
N GLY A 171 6.58 -20.28 3.36
CA GLY A 171 5.22 -20.76 3.58
C GLY A 171 4.78 -20.52 5.00
N LEU A 172 3.59 -19.96 5.17
CA LEU A 172 2.88 -19.87 6.44
C LEU A 172 1.58 -20.65 6.33
N ARG A 173 1.29 -21.50 7.31
CA ARG A 173 0.05 -22.24 7.39
C ARG A 173 -0.72 -21.84 8.63
N ALA A 174 -2.00 -21.56 8.45
CA ALA A 174 -2.90 -21.14 9.51
C ALA A 174 -4.35 -21.39 9.06
N GLN A 175 -5.30 -21.21 9.98
CA GLN A 175 -6.71 -21.21 9.64
C GLN A 175 -7.07 -19.81 9.11
N LEU A 176 -7.53 -19.68 7.87
CA LEU A 176 -7.89 -18.42 7.21
C LEU A 176 -9.40 -18.18 7.00
N ASP A 177 -10.24 -19.22 6.93
CA ASP A 177 -11.66 -19.13 6.53
C ASP A 177 -12.68 -19.73 7.54
N ALA A 178 -12.22 -20.08 8.74
CA ALA A 178 -12.91 -20.63 9.90
C ALA A 178 -13.52 -22.06 9.75
N ASP A 179 -12.99 -22.90 8.86
CA ASP A 179 -13.45 -24.29 8.65
C ASP A 179 -12.67 -25.37 9.44
N ALA A 180 -11.64 -24.95 10.21
CA ALA A 180 -10.68 -25.78 10.96
C ALA A 180 -9.66 -26.57 10.11
N ALA A 181 -9.78 -26.59 8.79
CA ALA A 181 -8.67 -26.90 7.91
C ALA A 181 -7.64 -25.76 7.93
N LEU A 182 -6.42 -26.06 7.48
CA LEU A 182 -5.35 -25.07 7.46
C LEU A 182 -4.96 -24.79 6.02
N GLU A 183 -5.01 -23.52 5.66
CA GLU A 183 -4.63 -23.01 4.36
C GLU A 183 -3.15 -22.62 4.40
N THR A 184 -2.53 -22.60 3.23
CA THR A 184 -1.11 -22.24 3.11
C THR A 184 -0.98 -20.95 2.33
N VAL A 185 -0.41 -19.90 2.95
CA VAL A 185 0.02 -18.69 2.24
C VAL A 185 1.48 -18.86 1.85
N VAL A 186 1.74 -18.86 0.56
CA VAL A 186 3.07 -18.98 -0.03
C VAL A 186 3.50 -17.61 -0.51
N SER A 187 4.69 -17.17 -0.16
CA SER A 187 5.26 -15.91 -0.63
C SER A 187 6.68 -16.10 -1.11
N TRP A 188 7.06 -15.30 -2.11
CA TRP A 188 8.41 -15.22 -2.63
C TRP A 188 8.80 -13.76 -2.73
N ARG A 189 10.06 -13.48 -2.37
CA ARG A 189 10.63 -12.15 -2.50
C ARG A 189 11.09 -11.94 -3.94
N THR A 190 10.69 -10.84 -4.53
CA THR A 190 11.12 -10.43 -5.88
C THR A 190 12.33 -9.51 -5.79
N HIS A 191 12.38 -8.63 -4.78
CA HIS A 191 13.47 -7.66 -4.59
C HIS A 191 13.77 -7.46 -3.10
N LEU A 192 15.04 -7.20 -2.78
CA LEU A 192 15.48 -6.77 -1.45
C LEU A 192 16.42 -5.58 -1.60
N GLY A 193 16.16 -4.51 -0.85
CA GLY A 193 16.99 -3.31 -0.83
C GLY A 193 17.82 -3.23 0.44
N ASP A 194 18.87 -2.41 0.38
CA ASP A 194 19.80 -2.18 1.49
C ASP A 194 19.14 -1.58 2.75
N LEU A 195 17.95 -0.99 2.60
CA LEU A 195 17.16 -0.43 3.71
C LEU A 195 16.19 -1.44 4.35
N GLY A 196 16.28 -2.73 4.00
CA GLY A 196 15.36 -3.75 4.49
C GLY A 196 13.94 -3.64 3.91
N MET A 197 13.80 -2.89 2.82
CA MET A 197 12.62 -2.90 1.97
C MET A 197 12.68 -4.16 1.12
N SER A 198 11.72 -5.05 1.30
CA SER A 198 11.58 -6.21 0.43
C SER A 198 10.25 -6.15 -0.29
N HIS A 199 10.30 -6.38 -1.59
CA HIS A 199 9.11 -6.52 -2.40
C HIS A 199 8.82 -7.99 -2.62
N GLY A 200 7.55 -8.35 -2.58
CA GLY A 200 7.15 -9.74 -2.68
C GLY A 200 5.72 -9.89 -3.16
N ALA A 201 5.43 -11.08 -3.65
CA ALA A 201 4.08 -11.50 -3.93
C ALA A 201 3.74 -12.71 -3.06
N ALA A 202 2.46 -12.89 -2.83
CA ALA A 202 1.89 -13.99 -2.07
C ALA A 202 0.79 -14.66 -2.88
N LEU A 203 0.55 -15.93 -2.56
CA LEU A 203 -0.51 -16.77 -3.07
C LEU A 203 -1.19 -17.46 -1.88
N VAL A 204 -2.51 -17.37 -1.80
CA VAL A 204 -3.31 -18.26 -0.96
C VAL A 204 -3.45 -19.61 -1.66
N VAL A 205 -3.11 -20.68 -0.97
CA VAL A 205 -3.40 -22.05 -1.39
C VAL A 205 -4.40 -22.64 -0.41
N ASP A 206 -5.56 -22.98 -0.94
CA ASP A 206 -6.68 -23.55 -0.20
C ASP A 206 -6.35 -24.94 0.38
N ASP A 207 -7.14 -25.42 1.33
CA ASP A 207 -6.93 -26.70 2.03
C ASP A 207 -6.97 -27.92 1.08
N ASN A 208 -7.66 -27.78 -0.04
CA ASN A 208 -7.77 -28.73 -1.13
C ASN A 208 -6.62 -28.63 -2.16
N GLY A 209 -5.69 -27.68 -1.96
CA GLY A 209 -4.55 -27.43 -2.82
C GLY A 209 -4.85 -26.57 -4.06
N ALA A 210 -6.06 -26.03 -4.19
CA ALA A 210 -6.38 -25.08 -5.26
C ALA A 210 -5.67 -23.73 -5.02
N PRO A 211 -5.09 -23.13 -6.07
CA PRO A 211 -4.58 -21.77 -5.97
C PRO A 211 -5.74 -20.79 -5.89
N GLY A 212 -5.73 -19.96 -4.84
CA GLY A 212 -6.63 -18.83 -4.66
C GLY A 212 -6.02 -17.52 -5.14
N ALA A 213 -6.29 -16.46 -4.38
CA ALA A 213 -5.81 -15.11 -4.65
C ALA A 213 -4.29 -15.02 -4.65
N GLN A 214 -3.75 -14.35 -5.67
CA GLN A 214 -2.39 -13.85 -5.70
C GLN A 214 -2.41 -12.34 -5.49
N PHE A 215 -1.44 -11.79 -4.77
CA PHE A 215 -1.42 -10.36 -4.41
C PHE A 215 -0.03 -9.91 -3.93
N ARG A 216 0.22 -8.60 -3.87
CA ARG A 216 1.46 -8.03 -3.33
C ARG A 216 1.51 -8.14 -1.80
N ALA A 217 2.67 -8.55 -1.29
CA ALA A 217 2.95 -8.66 0.12
C ALA A 217 4.41 -8.33 0.41
N ASP A 218 4.70 -7.05 0.57
CA ASP A 218 6.03 -6.53 0.85
C ASP A 218 6.42 -6.81 2.30
N ASN A 219 7.70 -7.10 2.56
CA ASN A 219 8.16 -7.48 3.90
C ASN A 219 7.41 -8.69 4.49
N PHE A 220 6.91 -9.60 3.65
CA PHE A 220 6.21 -10.80 4.10
C PHE A 220 7.04 -11.63 5.08
N GLY A 221 6.40 -12.15 6.12
CA GLY A 221 7.03 -12.95 7.17
C GLY A 221 6.11 -13.19 8.37
N ILE A 222 6.70 -13.43 9.55
CA ILE A 222 5.93 -13.59 10.79
C ILE A 222 5.17 -12.28 11.07
N GLY A 223 3.85 -12.36 11.25
CA GLY A 223 2.99 -11.18 11.37
C GLY A 223 2.38 -10.70 10.06
N SER A 224 2.63 -11.38 8.93
CA SER A 224 1.83 -11.21 7.71
C SER A 224 0.46 -11.86 7.80
N LEU A 225 0.23 -12.70 8.82
CA LEU A 225 -1.10 -13.21 9.20
C LEU A 225 -1.45 -12.64 10.56
N LEU A 226 -2.66 -12.07 10.69
CA LEU A 226 -3.15 -11.38 11.87
C LEU A 226 -4.24 -12.17 12.56
N GLN A 227 -4.25 -12.17 13.89
CA GLN A 227 -5.32 -12.82 14.65
C GLN A 227 -6.67 -12.15 14.38
N ALA A 228 -7.69 -12.96 14.06
CA ALA A 228 -9.05 -12.51 13.76
C ALA A 228 -10.08 -13.49 14.33
N GLY A 229 -10.42 -13.35 15.61
CA GLY A 229 -11.31 -14.31 16.29
C GLY A 229 -10.68 -15.70 16.30
N SER A 230 -11.36 -16.71 15.75
CA SER A 230 -10.88 -18.10 15.65
C SER A 230 -10.03 -18.38 14.40
N ARG A 231 -9.88 -17.42 13.49
CA ARG A 231 -9.10 -17.52 12.25
C ARG A 231 -7.98 -16.48 12.22
N CYS A 232 -7.24 -16.47 11.11
CA CYS A 232 -6.28 -15.44 10.76
C CYS A 232 -6.77 -14.67 9.52
N ASP A 233 -6.51 -13.37 9.49
CA ASP A 233 -6.62 -12.56 8.29
C ASP A 233 -5.23 -12.36 7.67
N VAL A 234 -5.18 -12.15 6.37
CA VAL A 234 -3.96 -11.76 5.66
C VAL A 234 -3.71 -10.27 5.85
N LEU A 235 -2.47 -9.89 6.16
CA LEU A 235 -2.01 -8.49 6.11
C LEU A 235 -1.25 -8.30 4.79
N ALA A 236 -1.95 -7.73 3.82
CA ALA A 236 -1.32 -7.33 2.57
C ALA A 236 -0.60 -6.00 2.77
N THR A 237 0.65 -5.93 2.33
CA THR A 237 1.58 -4.85 2.61
C THR A 237 2.25 -4.36 1.36
N GLU A 238 2.49 -3.06 1.28
CA GLU A 238 3.05 -2.42 0.09
C GLU A 238 3.92 -1.23 0.46
N TRP A 239 5.07 -1.12 -0.21
CA TRP A 239 5.87 0.09 -0.22
C TRP A 239 5.27 1.11 -1.19
N GLU A 240 4.85 2.25 -0.65
CA GLU A 240 4.24 3.32 -1.42
C GLU A 240 4.96 4.65 -1.14
N LEU A 241 5.13 5.45 -2.19
CA LEU A 241 5.49 6.86 -2.05
C LEU A 241 4.19 7.61 -1.80
N ALA A 242 4.14 8.42 -0.75
CA ALA A 242 2.96 9.23 -0.43
C ALA A 242 3.35 10.62 0.06
N ASP A 243 2.57 11.62 -0.32
CA ASP A 243 2.62 12.93 0.32
C ASP A 243 2.09 12.82 1.76
N GLU A 244 2.80 13.45 2.69
CA GLU A 244 2.40 13.47 4.09
C GLU A 244 1.65 14.77 4.38
N PRO A 245 0.42 14.72 4.91
CA PRO A 245 -0.22 15.89 5.49
C PRO A 245 0.63 16.37 6.66
N GLY A 246 1.49 17.35 6.45
CA GLY A 246 2.55 17.55 7.43
C GLY A 246 3.91 17.92 6.87
N HIS A 247 4.26 17.52 5.65
CA HIS A 247 5.67 17.57 5.20
C HIS A 247 5.82 18.15 3.80
N SER A 248 6.95 18.83 3.59
CA SER A 248 7.27 19.53 2.34
C SER A 248 7.61 18.61 1.18
N SER A 249 7.69 17.31 1.43
CA SER A 249 8.06 16.31 0.44
C SER A 249 7.38 14.97 0.73
N SER A 250 7.19 14.20 -0.33
CA SER A 250 6.71 12.83 -0.26
C SER A 250 7.69 11.95 0.54
N GLY A 251 7.16 10.89 1.16
CA GLY A 251 7.92 9.91 1.92
C GLY A 251 7.60 8.48 1.50
N TRP A 252 8.56 7.58 1.72
CA TRP A 252 8.34 6.14 1.61
C TRP A 252 7.59 5.60 2.82
N TYR A 253 6.51 4.88 2.57
CA TYR A 253 5.70 4.21 3.57
C TYR A 253 5.63 2.72 3.31
N LEU A 254 5.77 1.93 4.37
CA LEU A 254 5.15 0.61 4.39
C LEU A 254 3.69 0.83 4.76
N SER A 255 2.81 0.53 3.83
CA SER A 255 1.37 0.46 4.05
C SER A 255 0.96 -0.99 4.31
N GLY A 256 -0.13 -1.19 5.03
CA GLY A 256 -0.72 -2.51 5.18
C GLY A 256 -2.19 -2.47 5.54
N ARG A 257 -2.97 -3.35 4.94
CA ARG A 257 -4.39 -3.53 5.21
C ARG A 257 -4.70 -5.01 5.42
N ARG A 258 -5.58 -5.29 6.38
CA ARG A 258 -6.06 -6.66 6.63
C ARG A 258 -7.13 -7.06 5.62
N PHE A 259 -7.09 -8.31 5.17
CA PHE A 259 -8.07 -8.95 4.31
C PHE A 259 -8.46 -10.29 4.91
N HIS A 260 -9.75 -10.53 5.02
CA HIS A 260 -10.26 -11.87 5.30
C HIS A 260 -10.10 -12.74 4.05
N VAL A 261 -9.93 -14.04 4.22
CA VAL A 261 -9.90 -15.01 3.12
C VAL A 261 -11.16 -15.86 3.18
N GLU A 262 -11.87 -15.96 2.06
CA GLU A 262 -13.04 -16.83 1.92
C GLU A 262 -12.97 -17.53 0.55
N GLY A 263 -13.01 -18.88 0.54
CA GLY A 263 -12.91 -19.66 -0.70
C GLY A 263 -11.61 -19.42 -1.47
N GLY A 264 -10.52 -19.13 -0.76
CA GLY A 264 -9.22 -18.76 -1.35
C GLY A 264 -9.12 -17.32 -1.85
N GLU A 265 -10.19 -16.51 -1.80
CA GLU A 265 -10.20 -15.12 -2.28
C GLU A 265 -10.06 -14.10 -1.14
N LEU A 266 -9.53 -12.91 -1.46
CA LEU A 266 -9.50 -11.81 -0.50
C LEU A 266 -10.87 -11.12 -0.42
N VAL A 267 -11.37 -10.96 0.81
CA VAL A 267 -12.60 -10.24 1.10
C VAL A 267 -12.27 -8.88 1.69
N THR A 268 -12.86 -7.84 1.12
CA THR A 268 -12.64 -6.45 1.54
C THR A 268 -13.54 -6.08 2.73
N ASP A 269 -13.01 -5.27 3.65
CA ASP A 269 -13.76 -4.73 4.79
C ASP A 269 -13.43 -3.24 4.97
N ARG A 270 -14.43 -2.36 4.87
CA ARG A 270 -14.23 -0.91 5.08
C ARG A 270 -13.83 -0.58 6.52
N SER A 271 -14.19 -1.43 7.48
CA SER A 271 -13.83 -1.24 8.89
C SER A 271 -12.33 -1.49 9.15
N ALA A 272 -11.69 -2.29 8.30
CA ALA A 272 -10.26 -2.50 8.31
C ALA A 272 -9.52 -1.24 7.87
N SER A 273 -8.93 -0.52 8.82
CA SER A 273 -8.11 0.66 8.53
C SER A 273 -6.86 0.27 7.73
N LEU A 274 -6.48 1.12 6.77
CA LEU A 274 -5.15 1.11 6.19
C LEU A 274 -4.17 1.65 7.23
N VAL A 275 -3.06 0.96 7.45
CA VAL A 275 -2.02 1.40 8.39
C VAL A 275 -0.77 1.76 7.61
N LEU A 276 -0.15 2.89 7.91
CA LEU A 276 1.07 3.34 7.25
C LEU A 276 2.17 3.65 8.27
N ARG A 277 3.41 3.30 7.93
CA ARG A 277 4.63 3.68 8.67
C ARG A 277 5.71 4.18 7.72
N ARG A 278 6.26 5.36 8.00
CA ARG A 278 7.30 6.01 7.19
C ARG A 278 8.71 5.46 7.43
N LEU A 279 9.54 5.41 6.38
CA LEU A 279 10.90 4.85 6.36
C LEU A 279 11.98 5.73 7.07
N PHE A 280 11.88 7.07 7.02
CA PHE A 280 13.06 7.92 7.32
C PHE A 280 13.22 8.46 8.75
N THR A 281 12.19 8.41 9.60
CA THR A 281 12.29 9.03 10.96
C THR A 281 12.60 8.02 12.08
N ASN A 282 12.88 6.75 11.75
CA ASN A 282 13.33 5.60 12.58
C ASN A 282 12.63 4.31 12.13
N PHE A 283 12.70 3.97 10.84
CA PHE A 283 12.29 2.64 10.41
C PHE A 283 13.42 1.66 10.70
N GLN A 284 13.24 0.89 11.76
CA GLN A 284 13.95 -0.36 11.93
C GLN A 284 12.98 -1.45 11.49
N PRO A 285 13.21 -2.11 10.34
CA PRO A 285 12.43 -3.27 9.96
C PRO A 285 12.62 -4.34 11.02
N GLY A 286 11.52 -4.88 11.55
CA GLY A 286 11.59 -6.13 12.30
C GLY A 286 12.09 -7.24 11.37
N THR A 287 13.07 -8.02 11.81
CA THR A 287 13.54 -9.20 11.05
C THR A 287 13.25 -10.47 11.82
N GLY A 288 12.57 -11.41 11.16
CA GLY A 288 12.38 -12.78 11.60
C GLY A 288 13.18 -13.73 10.71
N ALA A 289 13.56 -14.89 11.25
CA ALA A 289 14.14 -15.97 10.46
C ALA A 289 13.11 -17.10 10.33
N ILE A 290 12.76 -17.46 9.09
CA ILE A 290 11.94 -18.64 8.80
C ILE A 290 12.78 -19.59 7.95
N ALA A 291 13.11 -20.77 8.48
CA ALA A 291 13.87 -21.79 7.76
C ALA A 291 15.16 -21.25 7.09
N ASN A 292 15.90 -20.38 7.80
CA ASN A 292 17.12 -19.67 7.35
C ASN A 292 16.91 -18.57 6.29
N VAL A 293 15.66 -18.24 5.94
CA VAL A 293 15.31 -17.08 5.12
C VAL A 293 15.05 -15.90 6.05
N ARG A 294 15.77 -14.78 5.85
CA ARG A 294 15.47 -13.52 6.54
C ARG A 294 14.22 -12.90 5.93
N VAL A 295 13.21 -12.71 6.77
CA VAL A 295 11.89 -12.16 6.42
C VAL A 295 11.52 -11.01 7.35
N GLY A 296 10.59 -10.15 6.94
CA GLY A 296 10.12 -9.02 7.74
C GLY A 296 9.15 -9.42 8.86
N ALA A 297 8.84 -8.48 9.75
CA ALA A 297 7.78 -8.63 10.76
C ALA A 297 6.72 -7.51 10.61
N PRO A 298 5.87 -7.55 9.57
CA PRO A 298 5.07 -6.40 9.16
C PRO A 298 4.05 -5.98 10.20
N ALA A 299 3.44 -6.91 10.94
CA ALA A 299 2.56 -6.55 12.07
C ALA A 299 3.30 -5.75 13.15
N LEU A 300 4.54 -6.13 13.48
CA LEU A 300 5.36 -5.38 14.45
C LEU A 300 5.68 -4.00 13.91
N ASP A 301 6.06 -3.93 12.63
CA ASP A 301 6.40 -2.67 11.98
C ASP A 301 5.20 -1.72 11.96
N LEU A 302 4.03 -2.20 11.58
CA LEU A 302 2.79 -1.41 11.48
C LEU A 302 2.09 -1.19 12.83
N SER A 303 2.51 -1.87 13.89
CA SER A 303 2.06 -1.60 15.27
C SER A 303 2.92 -0.57 16.01
N SER A 304 3.95 -0.03 15.36
CA SER A 304 4.81 1.00 15.95
C SER A 304 4.00 2.22 16.38
N ALA A 305 4.44 2.91 17.45
CA ALA A 305 3.86 4.19 17.85
C ALA A 305 3.97 5.28 16.76
N LYS A 306 4.81 5.07 15.74
CA LYS A 306 4.97 5.94 14.57
C LYS A 306 4.05 5.58 13.41
N ALA A 307 3.28 4.50 13.53
CA ALA A 307 2.30 4.12 12.52
C ALA A 307 0.98 4.86 12.74
N HIS A 308 0.31 5.18 11.64
CA HIS A 308 -0.98 5.85 11.67
C HIS A 308 -2.00 5.13 10.78
N ALA A 309 -3.27 5.30 11.11
CA ALA A 309 -4.39 4.77 10.37
C ALA A 309 -4.92 5.80 9.35
N ARG A 310 -5.30 5.31 8.18
CA ARG A 310 -6.02 6.04 7.14
C ARG A 310 -7.20 5.20 6.64
N THR A 311 -8.17 5.88 6.04
CA THR A 311 -9.34 5.24 5.43
C THR A 311 -9.07 4.82 3.99
N THR A 312 -8.22 5.57 3.30
CA THR A 312 -7.96 5.48 1.86
C THR A 312 -6.46 5.39 1.58
N GLU A 313 -6.11 4.66 0.54
CA GLU A 313 -4.75 4.59 0.01
C GLU A 313 -4.34 5.95 -0.58
N PRO A 314 -3.10 6.42 -0.34
CA PRO A 314 -2.61 7.68 -0.90
C PRO A 314 -2.83 7.83 -2.40
N SER A 315 -2.75 6.72 -3.15
CA SER A 315 -2.93 6.66 -4.60
C SER A 315 -4.33 7.02 -5.10
N VAL A 316 -5.35 7.01 -4.23
CA VAL A 316 -6.76 7.32 -4.58
C VAL A 316 -7.37 8.44 -3.74
N GLU A 317 -6.55 9.17 -3.00
CA GLU A 317 -7.02 10.32 -2.20
C GLU A 317 -7.33 11.56 -3.02
N MET A 318 -6.73 11.67 -4.21
CA MET A 318 -6.98 12.79 -5.10
C MET A 318 -8.36 12.68 -5.73
N ALA A 319 -8.96 13.83 -6.08
CA ALA A 319 -10.25 13.85 -6.73
C ALA A 319 -10.23 13.06 -8.05
N THR A 320 -11.29 12.31 -8.30
CA THR A 320 -11.48 11.61 -9.58
C THR A 320 -11.68 12.63 -10.69
N THR A 321 -10.96 12.49 -11.79
CA THR A 321 -11.10 13.36 -12.96
C THR A 321 -12.04 12.77 -14.02
N HIS A 322 -12.19 11.44 -14.03
CA HIS A 322 -13.04 10.73 -14.97
C HIS A 322 -13.66 9.48 -14.36
N VAL A 323 -14.89 9.15 -14.76
CA VAL A 323 -15.61 7.95 -14.34
C VAL A 323 -16.25 7.30 -15.55
N GLN A 324 -15.85 6.06 -15.85
CA GLN A 324 -16.45 5.21 -16.87
C GLN A 324 -17.14 4.02 -16.20
N ARG A 325 -18.38 3.72 -16.59
CA ARG A 325 -19.11 2.54 -16.10
C ARG A 325 -19.25 1.50 -17.20
N GLY A 326 -19.25 0.23 -16.80
CA GLY A 326 -19.45 -0.87 -17.72
C GLY A 326 -19.73 -2.19 -17.03
N THR A 327 -19.70 -3.28 -17.80
CA THR A 327 -19.81 -4.65 -17.29
C THR A 327 -18.56 -5.44 -17.65
N LEU A 328 -18.03 -6.18 -16.68
CA LEU A 328 -16.94 -7.11 -16.89
C LEU A 328 -17.43 -8.33 -17.67
N ARG A 329 -16.98 -8.49 -18.91
CA ARG A 329 -17.36 -9.62 -19.78
C ARG A 329 -16.47 -10.84 -19.57
N ALA A 330 -15.21 -10.60 -19.23
CA ALA A 330 -14.24 -11.63 -18.91
C ALA A 330 -13.09 -11.03 -18.09
N ALA A 331 -12.43 -11.88 -17.31
CA ALA A 331 -11.09 -11.65 -16.81
C ALA A 331 -10.21 -12.86 -17.22
N ARG A 332 -8.91 -12.65 -17.37
CA ARG A 332 -7.92 -13.71 -17.57
C ARG A 332 -6.55 -13.30 -17.07
N ARG A 333 -5.76 -14.25 -16.60
CA ARG A 333 -4.33 -14.04 -16.31
C ARG A 333 -3.50 -14.09 -17.60
N ALA A 334 -2.63 -13.11 -17.81
CA ALA A 334 -1.63 -13.11 -18.88
C ALA A 334 -0.36 -12.41 -18.41
N GLU A 335 0.80 -13.07 -18.56
CA GLU A 335 2.11 -12.49 -18.24
C GLU A 335 2.21 -11.88 -16.82
N GLY A 336 1.52 -12.48 -15.85
CA GLY A 336 1.54 -12.03 -14.45
C GLY A 336 0.61 -10.86 -14.15
N LYS A 337 -0.21 -10.45 -15.12
CA LYS A 337 -1.17 -9.35 -15.03
C LYS A 337 -2.59 -9.83 -15.26
N LEU A 338 -3.57 -9.07 -14.74
CA LEU A 338 -4.99 -9.31 -15.02
C LEU A 338 -5.35 -8.61 -16.31
N VAL A 339 -5.92 -9.33 -17.26
CA VAL A 339 -6.55 -8.73 -18.44
C VAL A 339 -8.05 -8.82 -18.24
N ILE A 340 -8.72 -7.67 -18.19
CA ILE A 340 -10.17 -7.57 -18.06
C ILE A 340 -10.80 -7.05 -19.35
N ASN A 341 -11.98 -7.54 -19.70
CA ASN A 341 -12.76 -7.02 -20.80
C ASN A 341 -13.95 -6.23 -20.25
N ILE A 342 -13.96 -4.92 -20.49
CA ILE A 342 -15.03 -4.01 -20.09
C ILE A 342 -15.80 -3.61 -21.34
N ASP A 343 -17.05 -4.04 -21.44
CA ASP A 343 -17.95 -3.73 -22.57
C ASP A 343 -17.37 -4.00 -23.97
N GLY A 344 -16.48 -4.99 -24.09
CA GLY A 344 -15.84 -5.36 -25.36
C GLY A 344 -14.42 -4.83 -25.53
N ALA A 345 -13.98 -3.89 -24.68
CA ALA A 345 -12.60 -3.39 -24.69
C ALA A 345 -11.73 -4.17 -23.70
N GLU A 346 -10.64 -4.77 -24.17
CA GLU A 346 -9.62 -5.34 -23.29
C GLU A 346 -8.80 -4.23 -22.63
N GLN A 347 -8.54 -4.39 -21.34
CA GLN A 347 -7.74 -3.51 -20.51
C GLN A 347 -6.83 -4.38 -19.64
N VAL A 348 -5.57 -3.96 -19.47
CA VAL A 348 -4.62 -4.63 -18.58
C VAL A 348 -4.62 -3.91 -17.24
N VAL A 349 -4.78 -4.67 -16.16
CA VAL A 349 -4.54 -4.19 -14.80
C VAL A 349 -3.05 -4.33 -14.53
N ASP A 350 -2.35 -3.21 -14.52
CA ASP A 350 -0.90 -3.11 -14.42
C ASP A 350 -0.53 -2.01 -13.41
N PRO A 351 -0.06 -2.36 -12.21
CA PRO A 351 0.24 -1.38 -11.17
C PRO A 351 1.36 -0.40 -11.54
N GLU A 352 2.10 -0.67 -12.61
CA GLU A 352 3.19 0.17 -13.12
C GLU A 352 2.85 0.88 -14.43
N GLY A 353 1.66 0.64 -14.99
CA GLY A 353 1.23 1.20 -16.27
C GLY A 353 0.41 2.48 -16.13
N ASN A 354 0.27 3.21 -17.24
CA ASN A 354 -0.59 4.41 -17.35
C ASN A 354 -2.09 4.08 -17.52
N GLY A 355 -2.50 2.86 -17.19
CA GLY A 355 -3.83 2.32 -17.46
C GLY A 355 -4.63 2.08 -16.19
N ILE A 356 -5.30 0.92 -16.13
CA ILE A 356 -5.91 0.47 -14.89
C ILE A 356 -4.78 -0.09 -14.02
N VAL A 357 -4.54 0.50 -12.85
CA VAL A 357 -3.42 0.15 -11.98
C VAL A 357 -3.81 -0.82 -10.87
N ARG A 358 -5.08 -0.80 -10.44
CA ARG A 358 -5.59 -1.67 -9.37
C ARG A 358 -7.06 -2.03 -9.56
N LEU A 359 -7.47 -3.10 -8.89
CA LEU A 359 -8.87 -3.43 -8.63
C LEU A 359 -9.30 -2.83 -7.28
N GLY A 360 -10.56 -2.43 -7.18
CA GLY A 360 -11.20 -2.10 -5.91
C GLY A 360 -12.56 -2.75 -5.82
N ASP A 361 -13.05 -2.93 -4.61
CA ASP A 361 -14.43 -3.37 -4.36
C ASP A 361 -15.33 -2.13 -4.24
N LEU A 362 -16.31 -2.00 -5.12
CA LEU A 362 -17.17 -0.82 -5.21
C LEU A 362 -18.09 -0.70 -3.97
N ALA A 363 -18.50 -1.84 -3.38
CA ALA A 363 -19.42 -1.85 -2.25
C ALA A 363 -18.75 -1.36 -0.96
N SER A 364 -17.59 -1.92 -0.65
CA SER A 364 -16.75 -1.55 0.49
C SER A 364 -15.93 -0.30 0.22
N GLY A 365 -15.71 0.11 -1.03
CA GLY A 365 -14.84 1.24 -1.38
C GLY A 365 -13.39 1.04 -0.95
N VAL A 366 -12.95 -0.22 -0.82
CA VAL A 366 -11.58 -0.60 -0.46
C VAL A 366 -10.85 -1.11 -1.70
N LEU A 367 -9.58 -0.72 -1.86
CA LEU A 367 -8.73 -1.28 -2.89
C LEU A 367 -8.26 -2.69 -2.52
N TYR A 368 -8.19 -3.56 -3.52
CA TYR A 368 -7.37 -4.75 -3.40
C TYR A 368 -5.89 -4.37 -3.41
N PRO A 369 -5.01 -5.22 -2.86
CA PRO A 369 -3.58 -4.99 -2.97
C PRO A 369 -3.14 -4.93 -4.44
N SER A 370 -2.02 -4.28 -4.72
CA SER A 370 -1.36 -4.34 -6.02
C SER A 370 -1.12 -5.78 -6.43
N ASP A 371 -1.09 -6.02 -7.75
CA ASP A 371 -0.96 -7.36 -8.32
C ASP A 371 -2.03 -8.36 -7.84
N TYR A 372 -3.18 -7.88 -7.31
CA TYR A 372 -4.27 -8.78 -6.96
C TYR A 372 -4.83 -9.48 -8.21
N LEU A 373 -4.81 -10.81 -8.16
CA LEU A 373 -5.34 -11.69 -9.20
C LEU A 373 -6.20 -12.76 -8.52
N PRO A 374 -7.50 -12.86 -8.86
CA PRO A 374 -8.38 -13.87 -8.28
C PRO A 374 -7.97 -15.28 -8.71
N GLY A 375 -8.05 -16.25 -7.82
CA GLY A 375 -7.73 -17.66 -8.09
C GLY A 375 -8.57 -18.24 -9.24
N ASP A 376 -9.82 -17.81 -9.35
CA ASP A 376 -10.71 -18.12 -10.46
C ASP A 376 -11.11 -16.85 -11.24
N ASP A 377 -10.65 -16.76 -12.49
CA ASP A 377 -10.92 -15.64 -13.40
C ASP A 377 -12.43 -15.46 -13.71
N THR A 378 -13.27 -16.46 -13.43
CA THR A 378 -14.72 -16.36 -13.61
C THR A 378 -15.42 -15.60 -12.49
N THR A 379 -14.79 -15.43 -11.32
CA THR A 379 -15.35 -14.72 -10.15
C THR A 379 -15.73 -13.26 -10.46
N LEU A 380 -15.03 -12.65 -11.41
CA LEU A 380 -15.24 -11.26 -11.83
C LEU A 380 -16.24 -11.12 -13.00
N ARG A 381 -16.57 -12.21 -13.70
CA ARG A 381 -17.39 -12.16 -14.90
C ARG A 381 -18.83 -11.76 -14.56
N GLY A 382 -19.38 -10.85 -15.37
CA GLY A 382 -20.76 -10.35 -15.25
C GLY A 382 -20.93 -9.26 -14.20
N ARG A 383 -19.89 -8.90 -13.44
CA ARG A 383 -19.96 -7.86 -12.43
C ARG A 383 -19.98 -6.47 -13.05
N ALA A 384 -20.70 -5.55 -12.40
CA ALA A 384 -20.66 -4.15 -12.76
C ALA A 384 -19.29 -3.58 -12.38
N VAL A 385 -18.74 -2.71 -13.22
CA VAL A 385 -17.44 -2.05 -12.97
C VAL A 385 -17.55 -0.55 -13.18
N GLU A 386 -16.91 0.20 -12.31
CA GLU A 386 -16.69 1.64 -12.42
C GLU A 386 -15.19 1.92 -12.49
N VAL A 387 -14.68 2.30 -13.65
CA VAL A 387 -13.30 2.73 -13.83
C VAL A 387 -13.21 4.20 -13.46
N ARG A 388 -12.44 4.51 -12.41
CA ARG A 388 -12.19 5.87 -11.93
C ARG A 388 -10.75 6.24 -12.21
N THR A 389 -10.53 7.36 -12.89
CA THR A 389 -9.20 7.91 -13.11
C THR A 389 -8.88 8.92 -12.01
N TYR A 390 -7.75 8.69 -11.36
CA TYR A 390 -7.21 9.55 -10.32
C TYR A 390 -6.04 10.34 -10.88
N TRP A 391 -5.89 11.56 -10.39
CA TRP A 391 -4.65 12.30 -10.56
C TRP A 391 -3.61 11.64 -9.65
N ALA A 392 -2.49 11.19 -10.19
CA ALA A 392 -1.38 10.70 -9.38
C ALA A 392 -0.35 11.82 -9.17
N MET A 393 0.49 11.66 -8.15
CA MET A 393 1.67 12.50 -7.99
C MET A 393 2.52 12.43 -9.26
N TRP A 394 3.17 13.55 -9.61
CA TRP A 394 4.04 13.71 -10.80
C TRP A 394 3.33 13.83 -12.16
N GLY A 395 2.00 13.98 -12.18
CA GLY A 395 1.25 14.25 -13.41
C GLY A 395 0.89 13.02 -14.24
N GLU A 396 1.09 11.82 -13.69
CA GLU A 396 0.59 10.58 -14.28
C GLU A 396 -0.88 10.35 -13.87
N HIS A 397 -1.63 9.66 -14.72
CA HIS A 397 -3.01 9.27 -14.45
C HIS A 397 -3.08 7.77 -14.18
N GLY A 398 -3.46 7.39 -12.97
CA GLY A 398 -3.75 5.99 -12.63
C GLY A 398 -5.26 5.75 -12.59
N SER A 399 -5.76 4.69 -13.22
CA SER A 399 -7.17 4.32 -13.13
C SER A 399 -7.38 3.11 -12.23
N VAL A 400 -8.47 3.08 -11.46
CA VAL A 400 -8.87 1.89 -10.68
C VAL A 400 -10.17 1.36 -11.23
N ALA A 401 -10.25 0.05 -11.44
CA ALA A 401 -11.50 -0.65 -11.76
C ALA A 401 -12.20 -1.08 -10.47
N TRP A 402 -13.27 -0.37 -10.10
CA TRP A 402 -14.10 -0.67 -8.94
C TRP A 402 -15.19 -1.66 -9.33
N VAL A 403 -15.07 -2.90 -8.86
CA VAL A 403 -15.94 -4.02 -9.21
C VAL A 403 -17.01 -4.21 -8.13
N LYS A 404 -18.26 -4.47 -8.52
CA LYS A 404 -19.39 -4.67 -7.61
C LYS A 404 -19.68 -6.13 -7.32
#